data_AF-A0A1B9BYH9-F1
#
_entry.id   AF-A0A1B9BYH9-F1
#
_cell.length_a   1.000
_cell.length_b   1.000
_cell.length_c   1.000
_cell.angle_alpha   90.00
_cell.angle_beta   90.00
_cell.angle_gamma   90.00
#
_symmetry.space_group_name_H-M   'P 1'
#
loop_
_entity.id
_entity.type
_entity.pdbx_description
1 polymer ?
#
loop_
_entity_poly.entity_id
_entity_poly.type
_entity_poly.pdbx_seq_one_letter_code
_entity_poly.pdbx_strand_id
1 'polypeptide(L)'
;MYGYADGTGPGNFFQFRLPWDWFASHPGTFPDVFREFTRILQPDYGFGGLGFTYAETNYRRKMERLIYLIAQAVPALLVEGGYFEAEYFTNGIREGNFMTALSYQWVDKLGGADQIQSALGPEFTVLRTESGITIQAGDEPNPLGASIYKKAPPLPSDAEMAILRENLPTLPHLDAAAAYPLYHRLNQVLKPIRVTPEMYTRKLQSGQYLKRNFFDKESTQKWFSRFD
;
A
#
# COMPACT_ATOMS: atom_id res chain seq x y z
N MET A 1 8.50 -15.11 -10.65
CA MET A 1 9.60 -15.49 -9.72
C MET A 1 10.87 -15.52 -10.56
N TYR A 2 11.75 -14.53 -10.42
CA TYR A 2 13.07 -14.49 -11.05
C TYR A 2 14.06 -14.02 -9.98
N GLY A 3 14.41 -14.91 -9.05
CA GLY A 3 15.50 -14.68 -8.09
C GLY A 3 16.77 -15.27 -8.67
N TYR A 4 17.85 -14.49 -8.74
CA TYR A 4 19.18 -15.04 -8.99
C TYR A 4 19.70 -15.68 -7.71
N ALA A 5 20.34 -16.85 -7.83
CA ALA A 5 20.82 -17.64 -6.70
C ALA A 5 21.93 -16.95 -5.88
N ASP A 6 22.49 -15.86 -6.37
CA ASP A 6 23.54 -15.07 -5.73
C ASP A 6 23.02 -13.92 -4.85
N GLY A 7 21.69 -13.80 -4.69
CA GLY A 7 21.08 -12.74 -3.89
C GLY A 7 21.11 -11.36 -4.56
N THR A 8 21.55 -11.26 -5.82
CA THR A 8 21.56 -10.00 -6.59
C THR A 8 20.28 -9.79 -7.40
N GLY A 9 19.37 -10.76 -7.37
CA GLY A 9 18.06 -10.68 -8.02
C GLY A 9 17.03 -9.87 -7.23
N PRO A 10 15.93 -9.45 -7.88
CA PRO A 10 14.81 -8.84 -7.20
C PRO A 10 14.30 -9.78 -6.11
N GLY A 11 13.84 -9.20 -4.98
CA GLY A 11 13.28 -9.98 -3.88
C GLY A 11 12.15 -10.90 -4.35
N ASN A 12 11.99 -12.07 -3.73
CA ASN A 12 10.84 -12.92 -3.98
C ASN A 12 9.58 -12.20 -3.51
N PHE A 13 8.65 -11.96 -4.43
CA PHE A 13 7.38 -11.31 -4.11
C PHE A 13 6.22 -12.28 -4.33
N PHE A 14 5.25 -12.21 -3.41
CA PHE A 14 3.96 -12.87 -3.54
C PHE A 14 2.88 -11.80 -3.45
N GLN A 15 1.86 -11.94 -4.29
CA GLN A 15 0.72 -11.05 -4.26
C GLN A 15 -0.56 -11.83 -4.53
N PHE A 16 -1.60 -11.53 -3.75
CA PHE A 16 -2.96 -11.96 -4.02
C PHE A 16 -3.90 -10.76 -3.87
N ARG A 17 -5.06 -10.83 -4.52
CA ARG A 17 -6.11 -9.82 -4.42
C ARG A 17 -7.43 -10.54 -4.18
N LEU A 18 -8.21 -10.06 -3.23
CA LEU A 18 -9.56 -10.54 -2.98
C LEU A 18 -10.56 -9.51 -3.52
N PRO A 19 -11.67 -9.94 -4.13
CA PRO A 19 -12.67 -9.02 -4.63
C PRO A 19 -13.43 -8.37 -3.46
N TRP A 20 -14.00 -7.19 -3.70
CA TRP A 20 -14.65 -6.40 -2.64
C TRP A 20 -15.76 -7.16 -1.92
N ASP A 21 -16.58 -7.91 -2.68
CA ASP A 21 -17.68 -8.73 -2.17
C ASP A 21 -17.22 -9.81 -1.20
N TRP A 22 -15.98 -10.31 -1.32
CA TRP A 22 -15.38 -11.19 -0.33
C TRP A 22 -15.24 -10.50 1.03
N PHE A 23 -14.74 -9.26 1.07
CA PHE A 23 -14.62 -8.50 2.31
C PHE A 23 -15.99 -8.18 2.91
N ALA A 24 -16.98 -7.86 2.07
CA ALA A 24 -18.34 -7.60 2.52
C ALA A 24 -19.00 -8.87 3.11
N SER A 25 -18.65 -10.05 2.61
CA SER A 25 -19.17 -11.35 3.10
C SER A 25 -18.36 -11.94 4.27
N HIS A 26 -17.12 -11.49 4.48
CA HIS A 26 -16.23 -11.98 5.54
C HIS A 26 -15.63 -10.83 6.38
N PRO A 27 -16.47 -9.98 7.00
CA PRO A 27 -16.00 -8.81 7.72
C PRO A 27 -15.02 -9.19 8.82
N GLY A 28 -13.89 -8.46 8.91
CA GLY A 28 -12.89 -8.65 9.95
C GLY A 28 -11.96 -9.86 9.79
N THR A 29 -12.11 -10.69 8.75
CA THR A 29 -11.29 -11.91 8.58
C THR A 29 -10.00 -11.70 7.79
N PHE A 30 -9.85 -10.57 7.09
CA PHE A 30 -8.66 -10.29 6.29
C PHE A 30 -7.34 -10.30 7.09
N PRO A 31 -7.26 -9.75 8.32
CA PRO A 31 -6.06 -9.87 9.14
C PRO A 31 -5.63 -11.32 9.36
N ASP A 32 -6.58 -12.25 9.53
CA ASP A 32 -6.27 -13.66 9.75
C ASP A 32 -5.75 -14.34 8.48
N VAL A 33 -6.34 -14.02 7.31
CA VAL A 33 -5.83 -14.47 6.02
C VAL A 33 -4.41 -13.96 5.79
N PHE A 34 -4.17 -12.66 6.06
CA PHE A 34 -2.84 -12.07 5.94
C PHE A 34 -1.83 -12.76 6.87
N ARG A 35 -2.21 -12.99 8.14
CA ARG A 35 -1.35 -13.68 9.12
C ARG A 35 -1.02 -15.10 8.69
N GLU A 36 -1.98 -15.84 8.14
CA GLU A 36 -1.73 -17.20 7.66
C GLU A 36 -0.73 -17.21 6.49
N PHE A 37 -0.83 -16.26 5.56
CA PHE A 37 0.20 -16.10 4.53
C PHE A 37 1.56 -15.75 5.13
N THR A 38 1.63 -14.86 6.12
CA THR A 38 2.92 -14.52 6.76
C THR A 38 3.52 -15.71 7.50
N ARG A 39 2.69 -16.57 8.10
CA ARG A 39 3.13 -17.80 8.76
C ARG A 39 3.71 -18.81 7.76
N ILE A 40 3.08 -18.96 6.60
CA ILE A 40 3.52 -19.91 5.55
C ILE A 40 4.75 -19.38 4.82
N LEU A 41 4.74 -18.10 4.43
CA LEU A 41 5.75 -17.52 3.53
C LEU A 41 6.95 -16.92 4.27
N GLN A 42 6.78 -16.58 5.55
CA GLN A 42 7.80 -15.92 6.37
C GLN A 42 8.48 -14.73 5.65
N PRO A 43 7.71 -13.76 5.12
CA PRO A 43 8.26 -12.72 4.26
C PRO A 43 9.16 -11.76 5.04
N ASP A 44 10.18 -11.22 4.36
CA ASP A 44 10.97 -10.14 4.92
C ASP A 44 10.14 -8.87 5.13
N TYR A 45 9.25 -8.59 4.20
CA TYR A 45 8.35 -7.46 4.25
C TYR A 45 7.08 -7.79 3.46
N GLY A 46 5.93 -7.34 3.98
CA GLY A 46 4.65 -7.43 3.28
C GLY A 46 3.68 -6.37 3.76
N PHE A 47 2.70 -6.03 2.94
CA PHE A 47 1.64 -5.09 3.29
C PHE A 47 0.33 -5.49 2.63
N GLY A 48 -0.79 -5.10 3.24
CA GLY A 48 -2.13 -5.42 2.77
C GLY A 48 -3.11 -4.30 3.13
N GLY A 49 -4.13 -4.12 2.29
CA GLY A 49 -5.07 -3.01 2.38
C GLY A 49 -5.96 -2.92 1.15
N LEU A 50 -6.60 -1.78 0.95
CA LEU A 50 -7.47 -1.56 -0.22
C LEU A 50 -6.65 -1.10 -1.42
N GLY A 51 -6.87 -1.70 -2.58
CA GLY A 51 -6.25 -1.32 -3.84
C GLY A 51 -7.14 -1.66 -5.03
N PHE A 52 -6.64 -1.37 -6.24
CA PHE A 52 -7.33 -1.72 -7.48
C PHE A 52 -6.76 -3.00 -8.09
N THR A 53 -7.63 -3.79 -8.72
CA THR A 53 -7.21 -4.89 -9.60
C THR A 53 -7.22 -4.39 -11.04
N TYR A 54 -6.15 -4.63 -11.79
CA TYR A 54 -6.13 -4.30 -13.21
C TYR A 54 -7.00 -5.30 -13.99
N ALA A 55 -7.97 -4.81 -14.75
CA ALA A 55 -8.58 -5.57 -15.83
C ALA A 55 -7.58 -5.76 -16.98
N GLU A 56 -7.93 -6.66 -17.92
CA GLU A 56 -7.12 -7.05 -19.08
C GLU A 56 -6.31 -5.91 -19.76
N THR A 57 -5.24 -6.30 -20.46
CA THR A 57 -4.24 -5.44 -21.12
C THR A 57 -4.82 -4.25 -21.89
N ASN A 58 -6.00 -4.38 -22.48
CA ASN A 58 -6.68 -3.33 -23.25
C ASN A 58 -7.26 -2.19 -22.39
N TYR A 59 -7.59 -2.46 -21.12
CA TYR A 59 -8.15 -1.47 -20.19
C TYR A 59 -7.13 -0.90 -19.20
N ARG A 60 -5.97 -1.55 -19.06
CA ARG A 60 -4.89 -1.13 -18.15
C ARG A 60 -4.58 0.36 -18.23
N ARG A 61 -4.48 0.94 -19.44
CA ARG A 61 -4.19 2.37 -19.64
C ARG A 61 -5.26 3.31 -19.08
N LYS A 62 -6.54 2.96 -19.22
CA LYS A 62 -7.65 3.75 -18.67
C LYS A 62 -7.69 3.63 -17.15
N MET A 63 -7.41 2.43 -16.63
CA MET A 63 -7.36 2.16 -15.20
C MET A 63 -6.18 2.83 -14.51
N GLU A 64 -4.98 2.80 -15.07
CA GLU A 64 -3.80 3.47 -14.51
C GLU A 64 -4.07 4.97 -14.31
N ARG A 65 -4.73 5.62 -15.28
CA ARG A 65 -5.17 7.02 -15.13
C ARG A 65 -6.11 7.24 -13.96
N LEU A 66 -7.14 6.40 -13.86
CA LEU A 66 -8.11 6.48 -12.78
C LEU A 66 -7.44 6.22 -11.42
N ILE A 67 -6.55 5.24 -11.35
CA ILE A 67 -5.78 4.91 -10.14
C ILE A 67 -4.90 6.10 -9.75
N TYR A 68 -4.17 6.71 -10.68
CA TYR A 68 -3.35 7.90 -10.39
C TYR A 68 -4.18 9.02 -9.78
N LEU A 69 -5.31 9.28 -10.43
CA LEU A 69 -6.30 10.27 -10.06
C LEU A 69 -6.86 10.03 -8.65
N ILE A 70 -7.36 8.82 -8.36
CA ILE A 70 -7.88 8.45 -7.03
C ILE A 70 -6.76 8.48 -5.99
N ALA A 71 -5.56 8.02 -6.33
CA ALA A 71 -4.41 8.06 -5.43
C ALA A 71 -4.11 9.48 -4.96
N GLN A 72 -4.20 10.50 -5.82
CA GLN A 72 -4.01 11.90 -5.38
C GLN A 72 -4.99 12.36 -4.30
N ALA A 73 -6.20 11.79 -4.26
CA ALA A 73 -7.21 12.06 -3.25
C ALA A 73 -7.15 11.10 -2.06
N VAL A 74 -6.57 9.92 -2.24
CA VAL A 74 -6.57 8.82 -1.26
C VAL A 74 -5.15 8.29 -1.02
N PRO A 75 -4.31 9.01 -0.24
CA PRO A 75 -2.96 8.57 0.12
C PRO A 75 -2.86 7.15 0.69
N ALA A 76 -3.86 6.67 1.43
CA ALA A 76 -3.81 5.34 2.03
C ALA A 76 -4.09 4.18 1.04
N LEU A 77 -4.47 4.49 -0.21
CA LEU A 77 -4.72 3.49 -1.25
C LEU A 77 -3.45 2.73 -1.62
N LEU A 78 -3.56 1.41 -1.80
CA LEU A 78 -2.49 0.62 -2.40
C LEU A 78 -2.42 0.82 -3.91
N VAL A 79 -1.42 1.59 -4.33
CA VAL A 79 -1.02 1.74 -5.72
C VAL A 79 0.20 0.89 -5.97
N GLU A 80 0.11 -0.11 -6.83
CA GLU A 80 1.22 -1.02 -7.12
C GLU A 80 1.71 -0.87 -8.55
N GLY A 81 3.03 -0.93 -8.71
CA GLY A 81 3.73 -0.95 -9.99
C GLY A 81 4.10 -2.35 -10.48
N GLY A 82 3.78 -3.38 -9.72
CA GLY A 82 4.06 -4.77 -10.07
C GLY A 82 5.55 -5.08 -10.03
N TYR A 83 6.05 -5.79 -11.05
CA TYR A 83 7.40 -6.38 -11.13
C TYR A 83 8.56 -5.45 -10.73
N PHE A 84 8.46 -4.15 -11.02
CA PHE A 84 9.56 -3.21 -10.79
C PHE A 84 9.79 -2.85 -9.32
N GLU A 85 8.84 -3.11 -8.43
CA GLU A 85 8.97 -2.72 -7.02
C GLU A 85 9.92 -3.67 -6.25
N ALA A 86 10.00 -4.93 -6.68
CA ALA A 86 10.84 -5.95 -6.06
C ALA A 86 12.35 -5.66 -6.20
N GLU A 87 12.76 -4.82 -7.16
CA GLU A 87 14.15 -4.37 -7.32
C GLU A 87 14.63 -3.49 -6.15
N TYR A 88 13.70 -2.83 -5.44
CA TYR A 88 14.02 -1.86 -4.40
C TYR A 88 13.89 -2.43 -2.98
N PHE A 89 13.11 -3.50 -2.81
CA PHE A 89 12.81 -4.06 -1.47
C PHE A 89 13.98 -4.81 -0.83
N THR A 90 15.08 -5.00 -1.55
CA THR A 90 16.35 -5.47 -0.96
C THR A 90 17.03 -4.40 -0.08
N ASN A 91 16.74 -3.12 -0.32
CA ASN A 91 17.40 -1.99 0.36
C ASN A 91 16.56 -1.38 1.50
N GLY A 92 15.32 -1.83 1.69
CA GLY A 92 14.38 -1.25 2.64
C GLY A 92 12.96 -1.69 2.36
N ILE A 93 12.02 -1.18 3.15
CA ILE A 93 10.59 -1.40 2.92
C ILE A 93 9.97 -0.20 2.20
N ARG A 94 8.79 -0.38 1.64
CA ARG A 94 8.08 0.72 0.96
C ARG A 94 7.30 1.60 1.94
N GLU A 95 6.31 1.01 2.61
CA GLU A 95 5.32 1.71 3.43
C GLU A 95 4.64 0.74 4.41
N GLY A 96 4.02 1.27 5.44
CA GLY A 96 3.01 0.54 6.20
C GLY A 96 1.61 0.81 5.65
N ASN A 97 0.75 -0.20 5.67
CA ASN A 97 -0.68 -0.07 5.36
C ASN A 97 -1.53 -0.79 6.42
N PHE A 98 -2.81 -1.08 6.13
CA PHE A 98 -3.76 -1.69 7.07
C PHE A 98 -3.17 -2.92 7.76
N MET A 99 -2.57 -3.80 6.97
CA MET A 99 -1.71 -4.88 7.44
C MET A 99 -0.28 -4.59 7.00
N THR A 100 0.68 -4.82 7.88
CA THR A 100 2.12 -4.76 7.56
C THR A 100 2.83 -5.93 8.24
N ALA A 101 3.70 -6.63 7.52
CA ALA A 101 4.57 -7.68 8.04
C ALA A 101 6.02 -7.25 7.93
N LEU A 102 6.81 -7.49 8.97
CA LEU A 102 8.25 -7.17 9.02
C LEU A 102 8.99 -8.34 9.61
N SER A 103 10.02 -8.85 8.95
CA SER A 103 10.93 -9.82 9.56
C SER A 103 11.80 -9.19 10.65
N TYR A 104 12.38 -10.00 11.54
CA TYR A 104 13.16 -9.50 12.67
C TYR A 104 14.34 -8.61 12.24
N GLN A 105 14.91 -8.82 11.05
CA GLN A 105 15.97 -7.94 10.52
C GLN A 105 15.55 -6.47 10.42
N TRP A 106 14.26 -6.20 10.18
CA TRP A 106 13.71 -4.85 10.10
C TRP A 106 13.23 -4.37 11.47
N VAL A 107 12.64 -5.28 12.26
CA VAL A 107 12.19 -5.00 13.63
C VAL A 107 13.35 -4.56 14.53
N ASP A 108 14.50 -5.23 14.41
CA ASP A 108 15.69 -4.94 15.21
C ASP A 108 16.27 -3.55 14.88
N LYS A 109 16.22 -3.14 13.59
CA LYS A 109 16.59 -1.79 13.15
C LYS A 109 15.68 -0.70 13.74
N LEU A 110 14.48 -1.05 14.16
CA LEU A 110 13.51 -0.16 14.81
C LEU A 110 13.53 -0.26 16.35
N GLY A 111 14.48 -1.00 16.93
CA GLY A 111 14.63 -1.15 18.38
C GLY A 111 13.76 -2.24 19.01
N GLY A 112 13.18 -3.14 18.21
CA GLY A 112 12.41 -4.29 18.69
C GLY A 112 10.89 -4.08 18.71
N ALA A 113 10.14 -5.19 18.80
CA ALA A 113 8.69 -5.17 18.68
C ALA A 113 7.99 -4.36 19.79
N ASP A 114 8.52 -4.35 21.02
CA ASP A 114 7.91 -3.62 22.14
C ASP A 114 8.06 -2.10 21.95
N GLN A 115 9.21 -1.66 21.42
CA GLN A 115 9.43 -0.26 21.04
C GLN A 115 8.47 0.16 19.93
N ILE A 116 8.28 -0.69 18.92
CA ILE A 116 7.33 -0.46 17.84
C ILE A 116 5.89 -0.34 18.40
N GLN A 117 5.44 -1.30 19.22
CA GLN A 117 4.10 -1.27 19.81
C GLN A 117 3.89 -0.02 20.68
N SER A 118 4.89 0.37 21.48
CA SER A 118 4.82 1.57 22.31
C SER A 118 4.75 2.85 21.47
N ALA A 119 5.47 2.93 20.35
CA ALA A 119 5.46 4.09 19.47
C ALA A 119 4.17 4.20 18.64
N LEU A 120 3.58 3.08 18.27
CA LEU A 120 2.33 3.03 17.51
C LEU A 120 1.10 3.35 18.37
N GLY A 121 1.09 2.91 19.63
CA GLY A 121 -0.03 3.12 20.54
C GLY A 121 -1.12 2.05 20.44
N PRO A 122 -2.19 2.17 21.25
CA PRO A 122 -3.19 1.12 21.44
C PRO A 122 -4.13 0.91 20.24
N GLU A 123 -4.20 1.84 19.29
CA GLU A 123 -5.00 1.68 18.06
C GLU A 123 -4.38 0.66 17.08
N PHE A 124 -3.19 0.14 17.39
CA PHE A 124 -2.48 -0.85 16.59
C PHE A 124 -2.37 -2.16 17.34
N THR A 125 -2.57 -3.26 16.60
CA THR A 125 -2.29 -4.61 17.08
C THR A 125 -0.96 -5.06 16.50
N VAL A 126 0.07 -5.19 17.33
CA VAL A 126 1.36 -5.79 16.96
C VAL A 126 1.44 -7.22 17.50
N LEU A 127 1.53 -8.19 16.60
CA LEU A 127 1.68 -9.61 16.96
C LEU A 127 3.04 -10.13 16.52
N ARG A 128 3.72 -10.83 17.44
CA ARG A 128 4.96 -11.54 17.13
C ARG A 128 4.64 -12.82 16.37
N THR A 129 5.51 -13.17 15.44
CA THR A 129 5.48 -14.38 14.62
C THR A 129 6.84 -15.08 14.70
N GLU A 130 6.96 -16.24 14.08
CA GLU A 130 8.22 -17.00 14.03
C GLU A 130 9.36 -16.21 13.37
N SER A 131 9.07 -15.43 12.32
CA SER A 131 10.08 -14.72 11.53
C SER A 131 10.11 -13.20 11.75
N GLY A 132 9.21 -12.65 12.55
CA GLY A 132 9.12 -11.21 12.80
C GLY A 132 7.84 -10.77 13.47
N ILE A 133 7.20 -9.71 12.98
CA ILE A 133 5.92 -9.19 13.47
C ILE A 133 4.91 -8.94 12.36
N THR A 134 3.63 -8.99 12.71
CA THR A 134 2.55 -8.37 11.93
C THR A 134 1.97 -7.18 12.71
N ILE A 135 1.69 -6.09 12.00
CA ILE A 135 1.09 -4.87 12.51
C ILE A 135 -0.25 -4.69 11.79
N GLN A 136 -1.30 -4.47 12.55
CA GLN A 136 -2.62 -4.09 12.06
C GLN A 136 -2.95 -2.66 12.52
N ALA A 137 -3.31 -1.79 11.58
CA ALA A 137 -3.67 -0.39 11.84
C ALA A 137 -5.20 -0.23 11.95
N GLY A 138 -5.73 -0.15 13.16
CA GLY A 138 -7.17 -0.11 13.42
C GLY A 138 -7.91 -1.41 13.05
N ASP A 139 -9.23 -1.36 13.02
CA ASP A 139 -10.07 -2.57 12.89
C ASP A 139 -10.49 -2.88 11.45
N GLU A 140 -10.30 -1.94 10.52
CA GLU A 140 -10.71 -2.09 9.13
C GLU A 140 -9.74 -1.41 8.16
N PRO A 141 -9.61 -1.90 6.91
CA PRO A 141 -8.89 -1.19 5.87
C PRO A 141 -9.73 0.03 5.49
N ASN A 142 -9.52 1.16 6.18
CA ASN A 142 -10.27 2.39 5.99
C ASN A 142 -9.46 3.50 5.31
N PRO A 143 -8.99 3.32 4.07
CA PRO A 143 -8.37 4.40 3.34
C PRO A 143 -9.40 5.39 2.81
N LEU A 144 -10.70 5.31 3.13
CA LEU A 144 -11.72 6.24 2.63
C LEU A 144 -12.40 7.06 3.74
N GLY A 145 -11.94 6.94 4.99
CA GLY A 145 -12.57 7.58 6.16
C GLY A 145 -13.98 7.09 6.47
N ALA A 146 -14.43 5.99 5.85
CA ALA A 146 -15.76 5.39 6.02
C ALA A 146 -15.68 3.86 5.99
N SER A 147 -16.51 3.20 6.80
CA SER A 147 -16.50 1.73 6.90
C SER A 147 -16.83 1.06 5.56
N ILE A 148 -15.89 0.25 5.09
CA ILE A 148 -15.99 -0.46 3.80
C ILE A 148 -16.92 -1.69 3.86
N TYR A 149 -17.34 -2.12 5.06
CA TYR A 149 -18.12 -3.34 5.25
C TYR A 149 -19.63 -3.19 5.01
N LYS A 150 -20.14 -1.98 4.76
CA LYS A 150 -21.60 -1.73 4.74
C LYS A 150 -22.26 -1.91 3.37
N LYS A 151 -21.54 -1.69 2.27
CA LYS A 151 -21.95 -1.99 0.88
C LYS A 151 -20.77 -1.67 -0.05
N ALA A 152 -20.59 -2.40 -1.14
CA ALA A 152 -19.72 -1.92 -2.21
C ALA A 152 -20.21 -0.54 -2.67
N PRO A 153 -19.34 0.48 -2.75
CA PRO A 153 -19.74 1.72 -3.39
C PRO A 153 -20.14 1.37 -4.83
N PRO A 154 -21.29 1.87 -5.32
CA PRO A 154 -21.63 1.70 -6.72
C PRO A 154 -20.48 2.23 -7.58
N LEU A 155 -20.21 1.57 -8.71
CA LEU A 155 -19.29 2.14 -9.69
C LEU A 155 -19.81 3.55 -10.04
N PRO A 156 -18.94 4.58 -10.08
CA PRO A 156 -19.38 5.91 -10.47
C PRO A 156 -19.97 5.84 -11.87
N SER A 157 -21.14 6.45 -12.06
CA SER A 157 -21.77 6.64 -13.37
C SER A 157 -20.87 7.44 -14.31
N ASP A 158 -21.12 7.38 -15.61
CA ASP A 158 -20.35 8.15 -16.59
C ASP A 158 -20.37 9.67 -16.31
N ALA A 159 -21.47 10.18 -15.76
CA ALA A 159 -21.61 11.57 -15.33
C ALA A 159 -20.73 11.88 -14.09
N GLU A 160 -20.75 11.01 -13.08
CA GLU A 160 -19.87 11.15 -11.91
C GLU A 160 -18.39 11.01 -12.31
N MET A 161 -18.07 10.13 -13.26
CA MET A 161 -16.73 10.00 -13.83
C MET A 161 -16.31 11.25 -14.61
N ALA A 162 -17.22 11.93 -15.30
CA ALA A 162 -16.95 13.19 -15.97
C ALA A 162 -16.66 14.32 -14.96
N ILE A 163 -17.49 14.42 -13.92
CA ILE A 163 -17.33 15.37 -12.81
C ILE A 163 -16.00 15.13 -12.09
N LEU A 164 -15.67 13.88 -11.76
CA LEU A 164 -14.38 13.52 -11.17
C LEU A 164 -13.22 13.91 -12.11
N ARG A 165 -13.31 13.66 -13.42
CA ARG A 165 -12.25 14.05 -14.37
C ARG A 165 -12.02 15.57 -14.41
N GLU A 166 -13.08 16.35 -14.32
CA GLU A 166 -13.01 17.82 -14.35
C GLU A 166 -12.50 18.40 -13.04
N ASN A 167 -12.91 17.84 -11.91
CA ASN A 167 -12.65 18.41 -10.58
C ASN A 167 -11.47 17.77 -9.85
N LEU A 168 -10.99 16.60 -10.24
CA LEU A 168 -9.89 15.95 -9.56
C LEU A 168 -8.53 16.66 -9.63
N PRO A 169 -8.22 17.49 -10.64
CA PRO A 169 -7.08 18.41 -10.57
C PRO A 169 -7.21 19.50 -9.50
N THR A 170 -8.44 19.78 -9.03
CA THR A 170 -8.74 20.82 -8.04
C THR A 170 -9.26 20.25 -6.71
N LEU A 171 -9.46 18.93 -6.64
CA LEU A 171 -9.78 18.25 -5.39
C LEU A 171 -8.62 18.50 -4.43
N PRO A 172 -8.90 18.98 -3.20
CA PRO A 172 -7.85 19.26 -2.26
C PRO A 172 -7.05 17.98 -2.04
N HIS A 173 -5.73 18.08 -2.18
CA HIS A 173 -4.84 17.05 -1.65
C HIS A 173 -5.16 16.93 -0.17
N LEU A 174 -5.76 15.81 0.24
CA LEU A 174 -6.04 15.57 1.64
C LEU A 174 -4.69 15.55 2.36
N ASP A 175 -4.54 16.39 3.39
CA ASP A 175 -3.43 16.26 4.32
C ASP A 175 -3.50 14.85 4.91
N ALA A 176 -2.51 14.02 4.56
CA ALA A 176 -2.52 12.61 4.91
C ALA A 176 -2.47 12.40 6.44
N ALA A 177 -1.87 13.32 7.19
CA ALA A 177 -1.85 13.26 8.65
C ALA A 177 -3.25 13.47 9.24
N ALA A 178 -4.01 14.41 8.69
CA ALA A 178 -5.36 14.71 9.13
C ALA A 178 -6.39 13.66 8.68
N ALA A 179 -6.31 13.21 7.43
CA ALA A 179 -7.26 12.28 6.85
C ALA A 179 -6.99 10.81 7.20
N TYR A 180 -5.72 10.47 7.47
CA TYR A 180 -5.25 9.09 7.66
C TYR A 180 -4.28 8.96 8.84
N PRO A 181 -4.68 9.35 10.06
CA PRO A 181 -3.77 9.48 11.20
C PRO A 181 -3.05 8.17 11.57
N LEU A 182 -3.72 7.02 11.43
CA LEU A 182 -3.10 5.72 11.69
C LEU A 182 -2.02 5.39 10.65
N TYR A 183 -2.31 5.58 9.36
CA TYR A 183 -1.34 5.32 8.30
C TYR A 183 -0.16 6.30 8.36
N HIS A 184 -0.41 7.56 8.69
CA HIS A 184 0.65 8.54 8.94
C HIS A 184 1.54 8.11 10.11
N ARG A 185 0.97 7.83 11.29
CA ARG A 185 1.74 7.40 12.48
C ARG A 185 2.56 6.14 12.20
N LEU A 186 1.96 5.14 11.54
CA LEU A 186 2.66 3.93 11.14
C LEU A 186 3.89 4.24 10.27
N ASN A 187 3.70 5.04 9.22
CA ASN A 187 4.79 5.35 8.30
C ASN A 187 5.87 6.26 8.90
N GLN A 188 5.55 7.05 9.94
CA GLN A 188 6.56 7.77 10.74
C GLN A 188 7.41 6.82 11.57
N VAL A 189 6.82 5.81 12.22
CA VAL A 189 7.56 4.77 12.95
C VAL A 189 8.45 3.94 12.01
N LEU A 190 7.94 3.64 10.81
CA LEU A 190 8.67 2.84 9.81
C LEU A 190 9.71 3.63 9.01
N LYS A 191 9.70 4.97 9.08
CA LYS A 191 10.58 5.86 8.29
C LYS A 191 12.06 5.46 8.29
N PRO A 192 12.68 5.03 9.41
CA PRO A 192 14.10 4.66 9.43
C PRO A 192 14.49 3.47 8.54
N ILE A 193 13.54 2.61 8.19
CA ILE A 193 13.79 1.39 7.39
C ILE A 193 13.15 1.47 5.99
N ARG A 194 12.49 2.59 5.67
CA ARG A 194 11.89 2.79 4.36
C ARG A 194 12.96 3.14 3.33
N VAL A 195 12.80 2.63 2.12
CA VAL A 195 13.61 3.12 0.99
C VAL A 195 13.29 4.59 0.74
N THR A 196 14.29 5.37 0.36
CA THR A 196 14.12 6.81 0.19
C THR A 196 13.50 7.13 -1.17
N PRO A 197 12.82 8.29 -1.33
CA PRO A 197 12.25 8.71 -2.61
C PRO A 197 13.27 8.68 -3.77
N GLU A 198 14.53 9.00 -3.50
CA GLU A 198 15.60 9.03 -4.49
C GLU A 198 15.95 7.65 -5.05
N MET A 199 15.69 6.59 -4.27
CA MET A 199 15.90 5.20 -4.71
C MET A 199 14.89 4.78 -5.79
N TYR A 200 13.74 5.46 -5.88
CA TYR A 200 12.72 5.20 -6.90
C TYR A 200 13.05 5.88 -8.21
N THR A 201 13.77 5.16 -9.06
CA THR A 201 14.15 5.62 -10.40
C THR A 201 13.11 5.27 -11.47
N ARG A 202 12.18 4.37 -11.17
CA ARG A 202 11.07 3.95 -12.04
C ARG A 202 9.73 4.55 -11.61
N LYS A 203 8.79 4.56 -12.55
CA LYS A 203 7.41 5.01 -12.35
C LYS A 203 6.59 3.90 -11.70
N LEU A 204 5.62 4.28 -10.86
CA LEU A 204 4.61 3.35 -10.30
C LEU A 204 3.69 2.73 -11.37
N GLN A 205 3.61 3.30 -12.57
CA GLN A 205 2.71 2.82 -13.62
C GLN A 205 3.41 2.70 -14.97
N SER A 206 2.90 1.79 -15.80
CA SER A 206 3.51 1.43 -17.09
C SER A 206 3.18 2.39 -18.23
N GLY A 207 2.28 3.37 -18.01
CA GLY A 207 1.83 4.38 -18.98
C GLY A 207 2.95 5.24 -19.57
N GLN A 208 3.76 4.66 -20.45
CA GLN A 208 4.97 5.27 -21.03
C GLN A 208 4.67 6.31 -22.12
N TYR A 209 3.43 6.41 -22.62
CA TYR A 209 3.15 7.09 -23.89
C TYR A 209 2.24 8.33 -23.81
N LEU A 210 1.73 8.70 -22.62
CA LEU A 210 0.83 9.84 -22.47
C LEU A 210 1.26 10.72 -21.29
N LYS A 211 1.46 12.03 -21.52
CA LYS A 211 2.04 12.99 -20.57
C LYS A 211 1.08 13.50 -19.47
N ARG A 212 -0.14 12.95 -19.34
CA ARG A 212 -1.16 13.49 -18.41
C ARG A 212 -1.87 12.39 -17.62
N ASN A 213 -1.98 12.61 -16.30
CA ASN A 213 -2.65 11.78 -15.31
C ASN A 213 -2.05 10.37 -15.16
N PHE A 214 -0.73 10.29 -15.02
CA PHE A 214 0.01 9.07 -14.69
C PHE A 214 1.12 9.40 -13.72
N PHE A 215 1.59 8.41 -12.97
CA PHE A 215 2.82 8.55 -12.20
C PHE A 215 4.02 8.73 -13.13
N ASP A 216 4.62 9.93 -13.10
CA ASP A 216 5.98 10.18 -13.55
C ASP A 216 6.96 10.02 -12.38
N LYS A 217 8.25 10.33 -12.60
CA LYS A 217 9.27 10.19 -11.56
C LYS A 217 8.97 11.09 -10.36
N GLU A 218 8.65 12.36 -10.59
CA GLU A 218 8.43 13.34 -9.53
C GLU A 218 7.19 12.98 -8.70
N SER A 219 6.06 12.69 -9.35
CA SER A 219 4.84 12.26 -8.67
C SER A 219 4.97 10.90 -7.99
N THR A 220 5.84 10.01 -8.48
CA THR A 220 6.20 8.76 -7.79
C THR A 220 6.95 9.07 -6.49
N GLN A 221 7.93 9.97 -6.52
CA GLN A 221 8.67 10.38 -5.33
C GLN A 221 7.76 11.05 -4.30
N LYS A 222 6.89 11.97 -4.75
CA LYS A 222 5.86 12.59 -3.89
C LYS A 222 4.92 11.55 -3.28
N TRP A 223 4.54 10.54 -4.05
CA TRP A 223 3.73 9.44 -3.55
C TRP A 223 4.44 8.67 -2.43
N PHE A 224 5.72 8.34 -2.60
CA PHE A 224 6.45 7.67 -1.52
C PHE A 224 6.60 8.56 -0.28
N SER A 225 6.71 9.88 -0.44
CA SER A 225 6.76 10.81 0.70
C SER A 225 5.42 11.29 1.23
N ARG A 226 4.29 10.76 0.76
CA ARG A 226 2.95 11.27 1.13
C ARG A 226 2.61 11.19 2.62
N PHE A 227 3.35 10.39 3.38
CA PHE A 227 3.19 10.27 4.83
C PHE A 227 4.38 10.82 5.61
N ASP A 228 5.37 11.43 4.95
CA ASP A 228 6.63 11.89 5.56
C ASP A 228 6.52 13.21 6.30
#